data_AF-A0A7C5W9M4-F1
#
_entry.id   AF-A0A7C5W9M4-F1
#
_cell.length_a   1.000
_cell.length_b   1.000
_cell.length_c   1.000
_cell.angle_alpha   90.00
_cell.angle_beta   90.00
_cell.angle_gamma   90.00
#
_symmetry.space_group_name_H-M   'P 1'
#
loop_
_entity.id
_entity.type
_entity.pdbx_description
1 polymer ?
#
loop_
_entity_poly.entity_id
_entity_poly.type
_entity_poly.pdbx_seq_one_letter_code
_entity_poly.pdbx_strand_id
1 'polypeptide(L)'
;MEHLKDECPSCSTMGEQMQKEGPQTAPPLSHWPIQIKLMGTVIPFLNNADLLVAADCTAFATREFHDRYLKDKKVLIGCPKLDDAMFYVDKFTEIFSNIPIKSVTCLRMQVPCCGGMTAILKEALKRSGKDIPFKEIILGIKGECLSEG
;
A
#
# COMPACT_ATOMS: atom_id res chain seq x y z
N MET A 1 -26.56 18.81 19.56
CA MET A 1 -26.65 18.19 18.22
C MET A 1 -25.32 18.48 17.57
N GLU A 2 -24.34 17.61 17.83
CA GLU A 2 -22.94 17.84 17.46
C GLU A 2 -22.78 17.78 15.95
N HIS A 3 -22.14 18.79 15.40
CA HIS A 3 -21.75 18.87 14.01
C HIS A 3 -20.72 17.78 13.71
N LEU A 4 -21.16 16.68 13.09
CA LEU A 4 -20.27 15.82 12.32
C LEU A 4 -19.69 16.68 11.19
N LYS A 5 -18.40 17.00 11.31
CA LYS A 5 -17.65 17.64 10.23
C LYS A 5 -17.65 16.68 9.04
N ASP A 6 -18.16 17.14 7.91
CA ASP A 6 -18.02 16.51 6.60
C ASP A 6 -16.55 16.52 6.18
N GLU A 7 -15.73 15.65 6.77
CA GLU A 7 -14.41 15.34 6.26
C GLU A 7 -14.56 14.35 5.12
N CYS A 8 -14.04 14.71 3.95
CA CYS A 8 -14.00 13.82 2.80
C CYS A 8 -13.26 12.53 3.21
N PRO A 9 -13.89 11.35 3.16
CA PRO A 9 -13.26 10.10 3.58
C PRO A 9 -11.98 9.79 2.82
N SER A 10 -11.81 10.37 1.62
CA SER A 10 -10.70 10.09 0.70
C SER A 10 -9.28 10.37 1.25
N CYS A 11 -9.15 11.21 2.28
CA CYS A 11 -7.85 11.59 2.86
C CYS A 11 -7.78 11.48 4.40
N SER A 12 -8.80 10.89 5.02
CA SER A 12 -8.89 10.85 6.48
C SER A 12 -8.11 9.66 7.03
N THR A 13 -7.22 9.90 8.01
CA THR A 13 -6.66 8.79 8.80
C THR A 13 -7.80 8.27 9.67
N MET A 14 -8.07 6.97 9.64
CA MET A 14 -9.03 6.39 10.58
C MET A 14 -8.38 6.47 11.96
N GLY A 15 -8.99 7.23 12.87
CA GLY A 15 -8.40 7.55 14.17
C GLY A 15 -7.85 6.30 14.87
N GLU A 16 -6.65 6.43 15.46
CA GLU A 16 -5.99 5.38 16.22
C GLU A 16 -6.80 5.07 17.49
N GLN A 17 -7.84 4.25 17.36
CA GLN A 17 -8.51 3.66 18.51
C GLN A 17 -7.65 2.49 19.00
N MET A 18 -6.74 2.79 19.92
CA MET A 18 -6.01 1.79 20.70
C MET A 18 -7.01 1.03 21.58
N GLN A 19 -7.61 -0.05 21.06
CA GLN A 19 -8.42 -0.96 21.87
C GLN A 19 -7.52 -1.84 22.74
N LYS A 20 -7.83 -1.88 24.04
CA LYS A 20 -7.14 -2.67 25.06
C LYS A 20 -7.20 -4.17 24.76
N GLU A 21 -6.09 -4.83 25.11
CA GLU A 21 -5.73 -6.23 24.89
C GLU A 21 -6.86 -7.25 25.14
N GLY A 22 -7.30 -7.87 24.03
CA GLY A 22 -7.88 -9.22 23.95
C GLY A 22 -6.93 -10.14 23.17
N PRO A 23 -7.26 -11.43 22.96
CA PRO A 23 -6.36 -12.38 22.28
C PRO A 23 -5.93 -11.81 20.91
N GLN A 24 -4.61 -11.63 20.73
CA GLN A 24 -3.93 -10.95 19.62
C GLN A 24 -4.77 -10.88 18.33
N THR A 25 -5.56 -9.81 18.21
CA THR A 25 -6.35 -9.53 17.02
C THR A 25 -5.47 -8.83 16.00
N ALA A 26 -5.50 -9.29 14.75
CA ALA A 26 -4.71 -8.72 13.68
C ALA A 26 -4.91 -7.20 13.54
N PRO A 27 -3.88 -6.43 13.14
CA PRO A 27 -3.96 -4.98 13.10
C PRO A 27 -5.06 -4.53 12.13
N PRO A 28 -5.94 -3.59 12.53
CA PRO A 28 -6.97 -3.08 11.64
C PRO A 28 -6.34 -2.23 10.52
N LEU A 29 -7.12 -1.95 9.48
CA LEU A 29 -6.78 -0.91 8.53
C LEU A 29 -6.64 0.44 9.27
N SER A 30 -5.54 1.15 9.03
CA SER A 30 -5.28 2.44 9.67
C SER A 30 -5.72 3.65 8.83
N HIS A 31 -6.27 3.41 7.65
CA HIS A 31 -6.81 4.43 6.76
C HIS A 31 -7.77 3.81 5.72
N TRP A 32 -8.58 4.68 5.11
CA TRP A 32 -9.47 4.36 4.00
C TRP A 32 -9.61 5.64 3.14
N PRO A 33 -9.78 5.53 1.80
CA PRO A 33 -9.76 4.34 0.96
C PRO A 33 -8.33 3.80 0.74
N ILE A 34 -8.23 2.54 0.31
CA ILE A 34 -6.95 1.88 0.07
C ILE A 34 -6.66 1.58 -1.41
N GLN A 35 -7.60 1.86 -2.31
CA GLN A 35 -7.45 1.59 -3.74
C GLN A 35 -6.59 2.67 -4.41
N ILE A 36 -5.49 2.30 -5.09
CA ILE A 36 -4.56 3.24 -5.73
C ILE A 36 -5.29 4.22 -6.67
N LYS A 37 -6.28 3.72 -7.42
CA LYS A 37 -7.10 4.54 -8.34
C LYS A 37 -7.95 5.61 -7.64
N LEU A 38 -8.38 5.35 -6.41
CA LEU A 38 -9.24 6.28 -5.65
C LEU A 38 -8.44 7.37 -4.93
N MET A 39 -7.16 7.12 -4.68
CA MET A 39 -6.31 8.07 -3.98
C MET A 39 -5.90 9.25 -4.87
N GLY A 40 -5.86 10.46 -4.30
CA GLY A 40 -5.12 11.57 -4.89
C GLY A 40 -3.61 11.36 -4.83
N THR A 41 -2.84 12.40 -5.11
CA THR A 41 -1.36 12.40 -5.02
C THR A 41 -0.85 13.19 -3.80
N VAL A 42 -1.73 13.95 -3.15
CA VAL A 42 -1.50 14.61 -1.86
C VAL A 42 -2.17 13.77 -0.77
N ILE A 43 -1.39 12.94 -0.09
CA ILE A 43 -1.87 11.93 0.88
C ILE A 43 -1.16 12.12 2.23
N PRO A 44 -1.69 12.95 3.15
CA PRO A 44 -0.99 13.32 4.37
C PRO A 44 -0.52 12.16 5.25
N PHE A 45 -1.29 11.07 5.32
CA PHE A 45 -0.96 9.91 6.16
C PHE A 45 0.22 9.08 5.62
N LEU A 46 0.70 9.34 4.40
CA LEU A 46 1.89 8.69 3.85
C LEU A 46 3.19 9.39 4.27
N ASN A 47 3.12 10.58 4.88
CA ASN A 47 4.30 11.28 5.35
C ASN A 47 5.08 10.45 6.39
N ASN A 48 6.34 10.14 6.07
CA ASN A 48 7.25 9.27 6.80
C ASN A 48 6.72 7.84 7.05
N ALA A 49 5.80 7.36 6.20
CA ALA A 49 5.19 6.05 6.35
C ALA A 49 6.04 4.94 5.72
N ASP A 50 5.95 3.74 6.31
CA ASP A 50 6.28 2.49 5.64
C ASP A 50 5.10 2.12 4.71
N LEU A 51 5.27 2.35 3.40
CA LEU A 51 4.24 2.13 2.38
C LEU A 51 4.25 0.68 1.90
N LEU A 52 3.11 0.00 2.02
CA LEU A 52 2.84 -1.29 1.40
C LEU A 52 2.02 -1.06 0.13
N VAL A 53 2.57 -1.44 -1.03
CA VAL A 53 1.82 -1.53 -2.28
C VAL A 53 1.55 -2.99 -2.57
N ALA A 54 0.31 -3.42 -2.43
CA ALA A 54 -0.07 -4.83 -2.52
C ALA A 54 -0.96 -5.11 -3.73
N ALA A 55 -0.69 -6.20 -4.45
CA ALA A 55 -1.62 -6.68 -5.48
C ALA A 55 -2.92 -7.18 -4.83
N ASP A 56 -4.08 -6.91 -5.42
CA ASP A 56 -5.40 -7.23 -4.83
C ASP A 56 -5.53 -8.67 -4.32
N CYS A 57 -5.00 -9.64 -5.09
CA CYS A 57 -5.09 -11.06 -4.75
C CYS A 57 -4.29 -11.47 -3.49
N THR A 58 -3.32 -10.67 -3.05
CA THR A 58 -2.37 -11.06 -1.98
C THR A 58 -3.06 -11.20 -0.62
N ALA A 59 -4.02 -10.31 -0.32
CA ALA A 59 -4.81 -10.36 0.90
C ALA A 59 -5.74 -11.58 0.96
N PHE A 60 -6.28 -11.98 -0.19
CA PHE A 60 -7.14 -13.16 -0.28
C PHE A 60 -6.36 -14.48 -0.33
N ALA A 61 -5.11 -14.45 -0.80
CA ALA A 61 -4.23 -15.62 -0.79
C ALA A 61 -3.61 -15.87 0.59
N THR A 62 -3.45 -14.84 1.43
CA THR A 62 -2.72 -14.93 2.71
C THR A 62 -3.65 -14.73 3.90
N ARG A 63 -3.87 -15.77 4.69
CA ARG A 63 -4.70 -15.70 5.90
C ARG A 63 -4.17 -14.67 6.91
N GLU A 64 -2.87 -14.60 7.11
CA GLU A 64 -2.20 -13.70 8.07
C GLU A 64 -1.76 -12.37 7.41
N PHE A 65 -2.43 -11.91 6.35
CA PHE A 65 -2.03 -10.69 5.61
C PHE A 65 -1.85 -9.48 6.53
N HIS A 66 -2.79 -9.27 7.44
CA HIS A 66 -2.79 -8.13 8.34
C HIS A 66 -1.58 -8.18 9.28
N ASP A 67 -1.32 -9.33 9.92
CA ASP A 67 -0.22 -9.49 10.87
C ASP A 67 1.15 -9.47 10.20
N ARG A 68 1.29 -10.13 9.05
CA ARG A 68 2.60 -10.32 8.40
C ARG A 68 3.02 -9.15 7.53
N TYR A 69 2.07 -8.51 6.85
CA TYR A 69 2.40 -7.55 5.80
C TYR A 69 1.84 -6.15 6.09
N LEU A 70 0.63 -6.04 6.66
CA LEU A 70 0.02 -4.73 6.92
C LEU A 70 0.52 -4.06 8.21
N LYS A 71 0.90 -4.85 9.21
CA LYS A 71 1.28 -4.34 10.54
C LYS A 71 2.28 -3.18 10.42
N ASP A 72 1.94 -2.06 11.05
CA ASP A 72 2.71 -0.82 11.10
C ASP A 72 2.96 -0.14 9.73
N LYS A 73 2.20 -0.52 8.69
CA LYS A 73 2.31 0.04 7.33
C LYS A 73 1.04 0.76 6.89
N LYS A 74 1.20 1.66 5.93
CA LYS A 74 0.09 2.25 5.15
C LYS A 74 -0.04 1.47 3.86
N VAL A 75 -1.21 0.86 3.62
CA VAL A 75 -1.42 0.02 2.42
C VAL A 75 -2.11 0.78 1.29
N LEU A 76 -1.64 0.57 0.07
CA LEU A 76 -2.37 0.86 -1.16
C LEU A 76 -2.47 -0.43 -1.99
N ILE A 77 -3.63 -0.69 -2.58
CA ILE A 77 -3.89 -1.90 -3.37
C ILE A 77 -4.30 -1.59 -4.80
N GLY A 78 -3.96 -2.50 -5.71
CA GLY A 78 -4.45 -2.47 -7.10
C GLY A 78 -3.95 -3.66 -7.91
N CYS A 79 -4.48 -3.82 -9.12
CA CYS A 79 -4.11 -4.91 -10.03
C CYS A 79 -3.55 -4.32 -11.33
N PRO A 80 -2.24 -4.40 -11.58
CA PRO A 80 -1.62 -3.79 -12.76
C PRO A 80 -2.10 -4.39 -14.10
N LYS A 81 -2.86 -5.50 -14.08
CA LYS A 81 -3.51 -6.07 -15.26
C LYS A 81 -4.86 -5.42 -15.59
N LEU A 82 -5.58 -4.92 -14.57
CA LEU A 82 -6.89 -4.28 -14.71
C LEU A 82 -6.80 -2.76 -14.84
N ASP A 83 -5.62 -2.23 -14.54
CA ASP A 83 -5.36 -0.81 -14.43
C ASP A 83 -4.35 -0.34 -15.48
N ASP A 84 -4.31 0.97 -15.74
CA ASP A 84 -3.33 1.56 -16.64
C ASP A 84 -1.98 1.68 -15.92
N ALA A 85 -0.95 1.03 -16.48
CA ALA A 85 0.38 1.00 -15.88
C ALA A 85 1.04 2.37 -15.85
N MET A 86 0.89 3.17 -16.90
CA MET A 86 1.49 4.50 -16.98
C MET A 86 0.82 5.47 -16.00
N PHE A 87 -0.50 5.37 -15.84
CA PHE A 87 -1.23 6.09 -14.81
C PHE A 87 -0.68 5.81 -13.41
N TYR A 88 -0.34 4.57 -13.09
CA TYR A 88 0.30 4.25 -11.81
C TYR A 88 1.73 4.77 -11.72
N VAL A 89 2.52 4.69 -12.79
CA VAL A 89 3.88 5.26 -12.81
C VAL A 89 3.82 6.75 -12.50
N ASP A 90 2.95 7.50 -13.17
CA ASP A 90 2.86 8.95 -13.01
C ASP A 90 2.35 9.31 -11.60
N LYS A 91 1.32 8.61 -11.11
CA LYS A 91 0.78 8.81 -9.76
C LYS A 91 1.82 8.54 -8.68
N PHE A 92 2.53 7.41 -8.73
CA PHE A 92 3.55 7.10 -7.74
C PHE A 92 4.77 8.03 -7.87
N THR A 93 5.12 8.47 -9.09
CA THR A 93 6.18 9.47 -9.29
C THR A 93 5.83 10.76 -8.54
N GLU A 94 4.58 11.22 -8.65
CA GLU A 94 4.12 12.42 -7.95
C GLU A 94 4.10 12.23 -6.43
N ILE A 95 3.58 11.10 -5.94
CA ILE A 95 3.57 10.76 -4.50
C ILE A 95 4.99 10.78 -3.95
N PHE A 96 5.93 10.06 -4.57
CA PHE A 96 7.31 9.97 -4.11
C PHE A 96 8.05 11.31 -4.21
N SER A 97 7.74 12.14 -5.20
CA SER A 97 8.38 13.44 -5.36
C SER A 97 7.97 14.43 -4.26
N ASN A 98 6.70 14.39 -3.85
CA ASN A 98 6.07 15.40 -3.01
C ASN A 98 5.95 14.99 -1.53
N ILE A 99 5.95 13.69 -1.23
CA ILE A 99 5.73 13.17 0.12
C ILE A 99 6.96 12.37 0.55
N PRO A 100 7.59 12.70 1.69
CA PRO A 100 8.64 11.87 2.27
C PRO A 100 8.08 10.48 2.61
N ILE A 101 8.53 9.43 1.91
CA ILE A 101 8.19 8.04 2.20
C ILE A 101 9.39 7.37 2.87
N LYS A 102 9.16 6.64 3.96
CA LYS A 102 10.23 5.99 4.73
C LYS A 102 10.73 4.72 4.04
N SER A 103 9.82 3.88 3.55
CA SER A 103 10.15 2.70 2.75
C SER A 103 8.97 2.31 1.86
N VAL A 104 9.25 1.59 0.77
CA VAL A 104 8.23 1.01 -0.12
C VAL A 104 8.40 -0.50 -0.15
N THR A 105 7.33 -1.23 0.17
CA THR A 105 7.25 -2.68 0.00
C THR A 105 6.25 -3.02 -1.11
N CYS A 106 6.70 -3.68 -2.17
CA CYS A 106 5.85 -4.25 -3.21
C CYS A 106 5.52 -5.70 -2.85
N LEU A 107 4.28 -5.96 -2.45
CA LEU A 107 3.78 -7.31 -2.19
C LEU A 107 2.98 -7.79 -3.39
N ARG A 108 3.47 -8.82 -4.07
CA ARG A 108 2.85 -9.31 -5.30
C ARG A 108 2.78 -10.82 -5.36
N MET A 109 1.91 -11.33 -6.24
CA MET A 109 1.89 -12.75 -6.57
C MET A 109 3.04 -13.11 -7.53
N GLN A 110 3.41 -14.38 -7.60
CA GLN A 110 4.43 -14.93 -8.52
C GLN A 110 4.05 -14.80 -10.00
N VAL A 111 2.76 -14.65 -10.29
CA VAL A 111 2.22 -14.63 -11.65
C VAL A 111 2.65 -13.37 -12.40
N PRO A 112 2.85 -13.46 -13.73
CA PRO A 112 3.44 -12.37 -14.51
C PRO A 112 2.59 -11.10 -14.50
N CYS A 113 1.27 -11.23 -14.35
CA CYS A 113 0.40 -10.06 -14.25
C CYS A 113 0.78 -9.16 -13.07
N CYS A 114 1.14 -9.70 -11.90
CA CYS A 114 1.51 -8.87 -10.75
C CYS A 114 2.96 -8.35 -10.83
N GLY A 115 3.81 -8.91 -11.70
CA GLY A 115 5.17 -8.40 -11.95
C GLY A 115 5.18 -6.98 -12.51
N GLY A 116 4.09 -6.56 -13.18
CA GLY A 116 3.90 -5.18 -13.63
C GLY A 116 3.94 -4.16 -12.48
N MET A 117 3.47 -4.51 -11.27
CA MET A 117 3.50 -3.59 -10.13
C MET A 117 4.93 -3.26 -9.69
N THR A 118 5.83 -4.24 -9.70
CA THR A 118 7.25 -4.02 -9.41
C THR A 118 7.88 -3.06 -10.42
N ALA A 119 7.60 -3.26 -11.72
CA ALA A 119 8.12 -2.39 -12.76
C ALA A 119 7.60 -0.95 -12.62
N ILE A 120 6.30 -0.80 -12.34
CA ILE A 120 5.64 0.49 -12.10
C ILE A 120 6.34 1.24 -10.95
N LEU A 121 6.51 0.60 -9.79
CA LEU A 121 7.09 1.24 -8.61
C LEU A 121 8.56 1.59 -8.78
N LYS A 122 9.36 0.70 -9.40
CA LYS A 122 10.77 0.97 -9.69
C LYS A 122 10.94 2.14 -10.65
N GLU A 123 10.11 2.21 -11.69
CA GLU A 123 10.13 3.33 -12.64
C GLU A 123 9.70 4.64 -11.96
N ALA A 124 8.66 4.61 -11.14
CA ALA A 124 8.22 5.79 -10.38
C ALA A 124 9.29 6.30 -9.41
N LEU A 125 9.96 5.40 -8.68
CA LEU A 125 11.09 5.75 -7.81
C LEU A 125 12.22 6.41 -8.62
N LYS A 126 12.61 5.80 -9.73
CA LYS A 126 13.62 6.35 -10.64
C LYS A 126 13.25 7.76 -11.14
N ARG A 127 12.01 7.96 -11.58
CA ARG A 127 11.52 9.27 -12.06
C ARG A 127 11.44 10.33 -10.97
N SER A 128 11.09 9.93 -9.74
CA SER A 128 11.02 10.85 -8.61
C SER A 128 12.40 11.38 -8.17
N GLY A 129 13.47 10.68 -8.54
CA GLY A 129 14.85 11.00 -8.13
C GLY A 129 15.10 10.86 -6.63
N LYS A 130 14.16 10.26 -5.87
CA LYS A 130 14.32 10.02 -4.44
C LYS A 130 15.01 8.69 -4.19
N ASP A 131 15.86 8.68 -3.17
CA ASP A 131 16.44 7.46 -2.61
C ASP A 131 15.53 6.92 -1.50
N ILE A 132 14.60 6.04 -1.86
CA ILE A 132 13.66 5.41 -0.93
C ILE A 132 13.94 3.90 -0.92
N PRO A 133 14.18 3.28 0.26
CA PRO A 133 14.35 1.85 0.36
C PRO A 133 13.17 1.09 -0.25
N PHE A 134 13.47 0.22 -1.22
CA PHE A 134 12.49 -0.59 -1.92
C PHE A 134 12.69 -2.08 -1.60
N LYS A 135 11.60 -2.76 -1.26
CA LYS A 135 11.55 -4.18 -0.97
C LYS A 135 10.48 -4.87 -1.83
N GLU A 136 10.78 -6.04 -2.37
CA GLU A 136 9.85 -6.89 -3.10
C GLU A 136 9.59 -8.19 -2.34
N ILE A 137 8.31 -8.52 -2.16
CA ILE A 137 7.87 -9.79 -1.57
C ILE A 137 6.99 -10.50 -2.60
N ILE A 138 7.37 -11.73 -2.93
CA ILE A 138 6.66 -12.57 -3.91
C ILE A 138 5.94 -13.70 -3.19
N LEU A 139 4.61 -13.76 -3.37
CA LEU A 139 3.75 -14.83 -2.87
C LEU A 139 3.44 -15.84 -3.96
N GLY A 140 3.45 -17.12 -3.61
CA GLY A 140 2.90 -18.18 -4.43
C GLY A 140 1.38 -18.07 -4.54
N ILE A 141 0.80 -18.79 -5.51
CA ILE A 141 -0.66 -18.78 -5.73
C ILE A 141 -1.46 -19.39 -4.57
N LYS A 142 -0.79 -20.04 -3.61
CA LYS A 142 -1.39 -20.58 -2.38
C LYS A 142 -1.07 -19.72 -1.14
N GLY A 143 -0.50 -18.53 -1.33
CA GLY A 143 -0.20 -17.57 -0.25
C GLY A 143 1.12 -17.79 0.50
N GLU A 144 1.89 -18.80 0.11
CA GLU A 144 3.23 -19.03 0.64
C GLU A 144 4.21 -17.93 0.20
N CYS A 145 5.13 -17.51 1.06
CA CYS A 145 6.17 -16.55 0.68
C CYS A 145 7.29 -17.29 -0.06
N LEU A 146 7.57 -16.88 -1.30
CA LEU A 146 8.58 -17.51 -2.17
C LEU A 146 9.89 -16.73 -2.17
N SER A 147 9.83 -15.41 -2.07
CA SER A 147 11.02 -14.56 -1.98
C SER A 147 10.72 -13.25 -1.25
N GLU A 148 11.77 -12.70 -0.65
CA GLU A 148 11.77 -11.43 0.07
C GLU A 148 13.14 -10.77 -0.14
N GLY A 149 13.18 -9.62 -0.80
CA GLY A 149 14.43 -8.95 -1.19
C GLY A 149 14.29 -7.46 -1.41
#